data_AF-A0A935NY02-F1
#
_entry.id   AF-A0A935NY02-F1
#
_cell.length_a   1.000
_cell.length_b   1.000
_cell.length_c   1.000
_cell.angle_alpha   90.00
_cell.angle_beta   90.00
_cell.angle_gamma   90.00
#
_symmetry.space_group_name_H-M   'P 1'
#
loop_
_entity.id
_entity.type
_entity.pdbx_description
1 polymer ?
#
loop_
_entity_poly.entity_id
_entity_poly.type
_entity_poly.pdbx_seq_one_letter_code
_entity_poly.pdbx_strand_id
1 'polypeptide(L)'
;MTAAKGTYQAAFEAYRAHAVNKLGLPAEQLGGFGPNESIAKLQRGRVGQVWAFEGRPKDAPTPELRGWATSDGVVVTLEQNLGLLFAEAGAWGGGVTPALTAQQLADSLTWAMGSGHTVFTLHPKVPAPELTLKDGAGTLSFHVDFQKPGQGRAPRNISRIEVALTKDQRATLTRTPIPAP
;
A
#
# COMPACT_ATOMS: atom_id res chain seq x y z
N MET A 1 33.45 -6.37 -4.54
CA MET A 1 32.47 -5.37 -5.00
C MET A 1 31.49 -5.11 -3.88
N THR A 2 31.66 -4.00 -3.17
CA THR A 2 30.80 -3.61 -2.05
C THR A 2 29.53 -3.00 -2.64
N ALA A 3 28.39 -3.69 -2.54
CA ALA A 3 27.11 -3.11 -2.91
C ALA A 3 26.91 -1.82 -2.12
N ALA A 4 26.74 -0.70 -2.82
CA ALA A 4 26.34 0.55 -2.17
C ALA A 4 25.03 0.28 -1.42
N LYS A 5 25.05 0.40 -0.09
CA LYS A 5 23.82 0.39 0.71
C LYS A 5 23.00 1.58 0.25
N GLY A 6 21.99 1.35 -0.58
CA GLY A 6 21.02 2.38 -0.93
C GLY A 6 20.40 2.93 0.35
N THR A 7 20.10 4.23 0.36
CA THR A 7 19.75 4.97 1.57
C THR A 7 18.26 5.32 1.55
N TYR A 8 17.70 5.61 2.73
CA TYR A 8 16.37 6.22 2.85
C TYR A 8 16.22 7.47 1.97
N GLN A 9 17.29 8.24 1.80
CA GLN A 9 17.32 9.43 0.96
C GLN A 9 16.98 9.13 -0.50
N ALA A 10 17.55 8.06 -1.07
CA ALA A 10 17.25 7.67 -2.45
C ALA A 10 15.79 7.22 -2.61
N ALA A 11 15.26 6.46 -1.66
CA ALA A 11 13.85 6.07 -1.62
C ALA A 11 12.93 7.30 -1.56
N PHE A 12 13.26 8.25 -0.68
CA PHE A 12 12.54 9.50 -0.51
C PHE A 12 12.53 10.34 -1.78
N GLU A 13 13.70 10.55 -2.39
CA GLU A 13 13.84 11.36 -3.61
C GLU A 13 13.07 10.74 -4.79
N ALA A 14 13.17 9.42 -4.96
CA ALA A 14 12.43 8.70 -5.99
C ALA A 14 10.91 8.83 -5.81
N TYR A 15 10.42 8.62 -4.59
CA TYR A 15 8.99 8.73 -4.31
C TYR A 15 8.49 10.18 -4.45
N ARG A 16 9.28 11.17 -4.01
CA ARG A 16 8.96 12.58 -4.19
C ARG A 16 8.87 12.95 -5.67
N ALA A 17 9.82 12.49 -6.49
CA ALA A 17 9.78 12.71 -7.94
C ALA A 17 8.54 12.06 -8.59
N HIS A 18 8.18 10.85 -8.15
CA HIS A 18 6.94 10.21 -8.59
C HIS A 18 5.71 11.05 -8.24
N ALA A 19 5.63 11.58 -7.02
CA ALA A 19 4.52 12.42 -6.59
C ALA A 19 4.42 13.74 -7.36
N VAL A 20 5.56 14.39 -7.64
CA VAL A 20 5.63 15.58 -8.54
C VAL A 20 5.00 15.27 -9.88
N ASN A 21 5.42 14.16 -10.50
CA ASN A 21 4.92 13.76 -11.82
C ASN A 21 3.43 13.40 -11.79
N LYS A 22 2.97 12.66 -10.77
CA LYS A 22 1.58 12.23 -10.66
C LYS A 22 0.60 13.36 -10.32
N LEU A 23 1.04 14.34 -9.53
CA LEU A 23 0.22 15.49 -9.14
C LEU A 23 0.33 16.66 -10.11
N GLY A 24 1.35 16.69 -10.97
CA GLY A 24 1.64 17.84 -11.83
C GLY A 24 2.00 19.09 -11.04
N LEU A 25 2.51 18.93 -9.82
CA LEU A 25 2.87 20.02 -8.92
C LEU A 25 4.37 20.09 -8.71
N PRO A 26 4.96 21.30 -8.65
CA PRO A 26 6.34 21.48 -8.26
C PRO A 26 6.65 20.87 -6.89
N ALA A 27 7.89 20.41 -6.70
CA ALA A 27 8.31 19.67 -5.52
C ALA A 27 8.20 20.49 -4.22
N GLU A 28 8.26 21.82 -4.31
CA GLU A 28 8.11 22.78 -3.22
C GLU A 28 6.65 22.99 -2.80
N GLN A 29 5.69 22.66 -3.66
CA GLN A 29 4.25 22.74 -3.38
C GLN A 29 3.71 21.44 -2.76
N LEU A 30 4.56 20.41 -2.68
CA LEU A 30 4.21 19.15 -2.03
C LEU A 30 4.70 19.11 -0.58
N GLY A 31 3.85 18.55 0.28
CA GLY A 31 4.13 18.22 1.67
C GLY A 31 3.77 16.76 1.96
N GLY A 32 3.76 16.38 3.23
CA GLY A 32 3.43 15.01 3.66
C GLY A 32 4.60 14.02 3.63
N PHE A 33 5.74 14.39 3.02
CA PHE A 33 6.92 13.53 3.00
C PHE A 33 7.71 13.66 4.30
N GLY A 34 7.58 12.65 5.15
CA GLY A 34 8.38 12.48 6.36
C GLY A 34 7.94 11.22 7.09
N PRO A 35 8.70 10.75 8.09
CA PRO A 35 8.22 9.76 9.03
C PRO A 35 7.09 10.41 9.85
N ASN A 36 5.90 10.51 9.27
CA ASN A 36 4.73 10.91 9.99
C ASN A 36 4.54 9.89 11.12
N GLU A 37 4.27 10.36 12.34
CA GLU A 37 3.89 9.48 13.44
C GLU A 37 2.76 8.53 13.03
N SER A 38 1.87 8.93 12.11
CA SER A 38 0.85 8.05 11.54
C SER A 38 1.46 6.88 10.76
N ILE A 39 2.51 7.09 9.95
CA ILE A 39 3.19 6.02 9.19
C ILE A 39 3.95 5.09 10.15
N ALA A 40 4.57 5.64 11.20
CA ALA A 40 5.26 4.88 12.23
C ALA A 40 4.30 4.06 13.13
N LYS A 41 3.15 4.62 13.51
CA LYS A 41 2.13 3.95 14.36
C LYS A 41 1.40 2.82 13.64
N LEU A 42 1.31 2.85 12.32
CA LEU A 42 0.54 1.87 11.55
C LEU A 42 1.30 0.57 11.21
N GLN A 43 2.50 0.35 11.78
CA GLN A 43 3.43 -0.73 11.36
C GLN A 43 3.84 -0.67 9.87
N ARG A 44 3.62 0.48 9.21
CA ARG A 44 3.81 0.68 7.77
C ARG A 44 5.13 1.35 7.41
N GLY A 45 5.90 1.84 8.39
CA GLY A 45 7.10 2.66 8.15
C GLY A 45 8.19 1.98 7.32
N ARG A 46 8.28 0.65 7.37
CA ARG A 46 9.19 -0.14 6.52
C ARG A 46 8.69 -1.58 6.45
N VAL A 47 8.67 -2.16 5.25
CA VAL A 47 8.47 -3.61 5.02
C VAL A 47 9.72 -4.11 4.33
N GLY A 48 10.53 -4.94 4.99
CA GLY A 48 11.82 -5.35 4.45
C GLY A 48 12.68 -4.15 4.01
N GLN A 49 12.95 -4.00 2.71
CA GLN A 49 13.69 -2.88 2.11
C GLN A 49 12.81 -1.77 1.49
N VAL A 50 11.49 -1.82 1.59
CA VAL A 50 10.62 -0.73 1.11
C VAL A 50 10.22 0.21 2.26
N TRP A 51 10.33 1.52 2.03
CA TRP A 51 9.91 2.58 2.94
C TRP A 51 8.62 3.21 2.49
N ALA A 52 7.69 3.44 3.42
CA ALA A 52 6.42 4.09 3.12
C ALA A 52 6.56 5.62 3.03
N PHE A 53 5.85 6.21 2.08
CA PHE A 53 5.82 7.65 1.85
C PHE A 53 4.40 8.13 1.53
N GLU A 54 4.11 9.34 1.98
CA GLU A 54 2.92 10.10 1.61
C GLU A 54 3.35 11.40 0.94
N GLY A 55 2.69 11.77 -0.15
CA GLY A 55 2.83 13.05 -0.82
C GLY A 55 1.47 13.67 -1.03
N ARG A 56 1.32 14.95 -0.67
CA ARG A 56 0.07 15.71 -0.90
C ARG A 56 0.37 17.18 -1.15
N PRO A 57 -0.50 17.94 -1.82
CA PRO A 57 -0.34 19.39 -1.92
C PRO A 57 -0.26 20.03 -0.51
N LYS A 58 0.55 21.09 -0.35
CA LYS A 58 0.64 21.81 0.93
C LYS A 58 -0.66 22.57 1.25
N ASP A 59 -1.26 23.16 0.22
CA ASP A 59 -2.40 24.07 0.35
C ASP A 59 -3.75 23.35 0.26
N ALA A 60 -3.75 22.05 -0.07
CA ALA A 60 -4.95 21.22 -0.13
C ALA A 60 -4.66 19.81 0.40
N PRO A 61 -5.51 19.26 1.28
CA PRO A 61 -5.28 17.93 1.83
C PRO A 61 -5.48 16.81 0.80
N THR A 62 -6.06 17.09 -0.37
CA THR A 62 -6.39 16.11 -1.41
C THR A 62 -6.02 16.62 -2.80
N PRO A 63 -5.58 15.75 -3.73
CA PRO A 63 -5.39 14.29 -3.56
C PRO A 63 -4.16 13.95 -2.72
N GLU A 64 -4.23 12.82 -2.01
CA GLU A 64 -3.10 12.22 -1.31
C GLU A 64 -2.53 11.07 -2.14
N LEU A 65 -1.21 11.00 -2.28
CA LEU A 65 -0.50 9.89 -2.90
C LEU A 65 0.27 9.13 -1.85
N ARG A 66 -0.03 7.85 -1.70
CA ARG A 66 0.61 6.98 -0.71
C ARG A 66 1.14 5.72 -1.38
N GLY A 67 2.27 5.25 -0.89
CA GLY A 67 2.98 4.12 -1.47
C GLY A 67 4.32 3.93 -0.81
N TRP A 68 5.24 3.29 -1.52
CA TRP A 68 6.55 2.96 -1.00
C TRP A 68 7.64 3.21 -2.03
N ALA A 69 8.89 3.24 -1.57
CA ALA A 69 10.04 3.12 -2.44
C ALA A 69 11.16 2.33 -1.75
N THR A 70 11.96 1.64 -2.56
CA THR A 70 13.15 0.91 -2.13
C THR A 70 14.37 1.82 -2.04
N SER A 71 15.44 1.32 -1.44
CA SER A 71 16.71 2.04 -1.20
C SER A 71 17.49 2.33 -2.46
N ASP A 72 17.23 1.59 -3.53
CA ASP A 72 17.74 1.82 -4.88
C ASP A 72 16.80 2.72 -5.72
N GLY A 73 15.75 3.28 -5.11
CA GLY A 73 14.89 4.28 -5.73
C GLY A 73 13.76 3.70 -6.60
N VAL A 74 13.45 2.41 -6.47
CA VAL A 74 12.29 1.83 -7.16
C VAL A 74 11.02 2.21 -6.44
N VAL A 75 10.13 2.92 -7.13
CA VAL A 75 8.83 3.32 -6.60
C VAL A 75 7.84 2.16 -6.68
N VAL A 76 7.15 1.90 -5.58
CA VAL A 76 6.13 0.85 -5.42
C VAL A 76 4.80 1.51 -5.05
N THR A 77 3.76 1.20 -5.83
CA THR A 77 2.39 1.70 -5.64
C THR A 77 1.41 0.55 -5.86
N LEU A 78 0.11 0.82 -5.80
CA LEU A 78 -0.91 -0.19 -6.13
C LEU A 78 -0.89 -0.56 -7.63
N GLU A 79 -0.39 0.33 -8.49
CA GLU A 79 -0.40 0.18 -9.95
C GLU A 79 0.94 -0.27 -10.54
N GLN A 80 2.06 -0.05 -9.84
CA GLN A 80 3.40 -0.39 -10.32
C GLN A 80 4.25 -1.04 -9.24
N ASN A 81 5.02 -2.05 -9.64
CA ASN A 81 6.00 -2.77 -8.83
C ASN A 81 5.44 -3.36 -7.53
N LEU A 82 4.13 -3.56 -7.43
CA LEU A 82 3.45 -4.04 -6.23
C LEU A 82 4.02 -5.38 -5.73
N GLY A 83 4.52 -6.22 -6.64
CA GLY A 83 5.19 -7.48 -6.30
C GLY A 83 6.37 -7.32 -5.34
N LEU A 84 7.10 -6.21 -5.40
CA LEU A 84 8.21 -5.95 -4.48
C LEU A 84 7.74 -5.85 -3.02
N LEU A 85 6.59 -5.21 -2.76
CA LEU A 85 6.04 -5.14 -1.40
C LEU A 85 5.74 -6.55 -0.85
N PHE A 86 5.17 -7.43 -1.68
CA PHE A 86 4.87 -8.80 -1.29
C PHE A 86 6.14 -9.65 -1.12
N ALA A 87 7.19 -9.37 -1.88
CA ALA A 87 8.47 -10.07 -1.78
C ALA A 87 9.17 -9.72 -0.47
N GLU A 88 9.20 -8.42 -0.14
CA GLU A 88 9.71 -7.91 1.13
C GLU A 88 8.86 -8.38 2.33
N ALA A 89 7.56 -8.59 2.12
CA ALA A 89 6.67 -9.19 3.11
C ALA A 89 6.82 -10.72 3.23
N GLY A 90 7.65 -11.35 2.41
CA GLY A 90 7.94 -12.79 2.45
C GLY A 90 6.91 -13.69 1.78
N ALA A 91 6.03 -13.16 0.92
CA ALA A 91 4.97 -13.93 0.28
C ALA A 91 5.48 -15.11 -0.58
N TRP A 92 6.69 -15.02 -1.14
CA TRP A 92 7.30 -16.09 -1.95
C TRP A 92 8.35 -16.93 -1.21
N GLY A 93 8.46 -16.79 0.11
CA GLY A 93 9.53 -17.38 0.94
C GLY A 93 9.57 -18.91 1.06
N GLY A 94 8.86 -19.67 0.23
CA GLY A 94 9.00 -21.13 0.10
C GLY A 94 8.88 -21.91 1.41
N GLY A 95 7.70 -21.92 2.03
CA GLY A 95 7.42 -22.71 3.26
C GLY A 95 7.72 -21.99 4.57
N VAL A 96 8.24 -20.77 4.53
CA VAL A 96 8.36 -19.89 5.69
C VAL A 96 7.09 -19.05 5.84
N THR A 97 6.60 -18.88 7.07
CA THR A 97 5.49 -17.95 7.37
C THR A 97 5.87 -16.55 6.88
N PRO A 98 5.02 -15.88 6.09
CA PRO A 98 5.28 -14.51 5.63
C PRO A 98 5.59 -13.58 6.81
N ALA A 99 6.49 -12.61 6.59
CA ALA A 99 6.87 -11.63 7.60
C ALA A 99 5.70 -10.73 8.00
N LEU A 100 4.76 -10.50 7.07
CA LEU A 100 3.48 -9.85 7.34
C LEU A 100 2.32 -10.81 7.17
N THR A 101 1.37 -10.74 8.10
CA THR A 101 0.08 -11.43 7.99
C THR A 101 -0.76 -10.88 6.84
N ALA A 102 -1.76 -11.64 6.39
CA ALA A 102 -2.74 -11.18 5.40
C ALA A 102 -3.43 -9.87 5.83
N GLN A 103 -3.73 -9.73 7.13
CA GLN A 103 -4.31 -8.50 7.69
C GLN A 103 -3.34 -7.31 7.57
N GLN A 104 -2.08 -7.47 7.94
CA GLN A 104 -1.08 -6.38 7.83
C GLN A 104 -0.82 -5.96 6.37
N LEU A 105 -0.83 -6.92 5.44
CA LEU A 105 -0.77 -6.63 4.00
C LEU A 105 -2.01 -5.85 3.54
N ALA A 106 -3.22 -6.32 3.88
CA ALA A 106 -4.47 -5.63 3.55
C ALA A 106 -4.50 -4.20 4.13
N ASP A 107 -4.04 -4.02 5.37
CA ASP A 107 -3.92 -2.71 6.01
C ASP A 107 -2.94 -1.79 5.27
N SER A 108 -1.82 -2.33 4.82
CA SER A 108 -0.80 -1.59 4.05
C SER A 108 -1.35 -1.14 2.69
N LEU A 109 -2.05 -2.02 1.97
CA LEU A 109 -2.66 -1.70 0.69
C LEU A 109 -3.82 -0.69 0.84
N THR A 110 -4.66 -0.88 1.84
CA THR A 110 -5.78 0.03 2.16
C THR A 110 -5.27 1.43 2.48
N TRP A 111 -4.15 1.55 3.18
CA TRP A 111 -3.52 2.83 3.42
C TRP A 111 -3.09 3.53 2.14
N ALA A 112 -2.49 2.80 1.21
CA ALA A 112 -2.05 3.33 -0.07
C ALA A 112 -3.22 3.82 -0.94
N MET A 113 -4.44 3.32 -0.71
CA MET A 113 -5.66 3.85 -1.35
C MET A 113 -6.05 5.26 -0.88
N GLY A 114 -5.40 5.79 0.16
CA GLY A 114 -5.64 7.14 0.67
C GLY A 114 -6.59 7.20 1.87
N SER A 115 -6.72 8.40 2.45
CA SER A 115 -7.63 8.68 3.57
C SER A 115 -9.07 8.25 3.29
N GLY A 116 -9.75 7.75 4.33
CA GLY A 116 -11.14 7.28 4.25
C GLY A 116 -11.33 5.81 3.90
N HIS A 117 -10.26 5.10 3.48
CA HIS A 117 -10.29 3.66 3.27
C HIS A 117 -9.92 2.91 4.55
N THR A 118 -10.69 1.89 4.90
CA THR A 118 -10.42 0.98 6.04
C THR A 118 -10.69 -0.46 5.66
N VAL A 119 -9.89 -1.41 6.18
CA VAL A 119 -10.17 -2.83 5.98
C VAL A 119 -11.48 -3.14 6.69
N PHE A 120 -12.43 -3.71 5.95
CA PHE A 120 -13.76 -3.99 6.44
C PHE A 120 -13.85 -5.43 6.94
N THR A 121 -13.84 -5.60 8.27
CA THR A 121 -13.92 -6.91 8.94
C THR A 121 -15.06 -7.02 9.97
N LEU A 122 -15.79 -5.93 10.20
CA LEU A 122 -16.77 -5.84 11.30
C LEU A 122 -18.11 -6.56 11.03
N HIS A 123 -18.28 -7.21 9.87
CA HIS A 123 -19.53 -7.86 9.50
C HIS A 123 -19.36 -9.38 9.42
N PRO A 124 -20.20 -10.21 10.08
CA PRO A 124 -20.02 -11.67 10.15
C PRO A 124 -20.01 -12.39 8.80
N LYS A 125 -20.69 -11.85 7.79
CA LYS A 125 -20.71 -12.41 6.42
C LYS A 125 -19.51 -11.96 5.56
N VAL A 126 -18.62 -11.13 6.11
CA VAL A 126 -17.45 -10.63 5.40
C VAL A 126 -16.23 -11.40 5.91
N PRO A 127 -15.56 -12.19 5.06
CA PRO A 127 -14.38 -12.91 5.47
C PRO A 127 -13.24 -11.95 5.84
N ALA A 128 -12.44 -12.36 6.82
CA ALA A 128 -11.20 -11.68 7.16
C ALA A 128 -10.21 -11.70 5.96
N PRO A 129 -9.22 -10.80 5.91
CA PRO A 129 -8.18 -10.86 4.89
C PRO A 129 -7.50 -12.22 4.84
N GLU A 130 -7.41 -12.79 3.64
CA GLU A 130 -6.85 -14.11 3.40
C GLU A 130 -5.77 -14.04 2.34
N LEU A 131 -4.59 -14.60 2.64
CA LEU A 131 -3.50 -14.79 1.70
C LEU A 131 -3.35 -16.30 1.43
N THR A 132 -3.70 -16.72 0.23
CA THR A 132 -3.49 -18.10 -0.23
C THR A 132 -2.27 -18.13 -1.14
N LEU A 133 -1.29 -18.98 -0.82
CA LEU A 133 -0.08 -19.18 -1.61
C LEU A 133 0.06 -20.65 -1.99
N LYS A 134 0.32 -20.93 -3.27
CA LYS A 134 0.54 -22.27 -3.80
C LYS A 134 1.54 -22.21 -4.95
N ASP A 135 2.59 -23.03 -4.86
CA ASP A 135 3.60 -23.20 -5.92
C ASP A 135 4.20 -21.88 -6.43
N GLY A 136 4.40 -20.91 -5.53
CA GLY A 136 4.95 -19.58 -5.85
C GLY A 136 3.95 -18.60 -6.48
N ALA A 137 2.67 -18.94 -6.58
CA ALA A 137 1.60 -18.02 -6.98
C ALA A 137 0.56 -17.93 -5.85
N GLY A 138 -0.37 -17.00 -5.95
CA GLY A 138 -1.38 -16.87 -4.91
C GLY A 138 -2.33 -15.70 -5.08
N THR A 139 -3.16 -15.50 -4.07
CA THR A 139 -4.12 -14.41 -4.01
C THR A 139 -4.19 -13.86 -2.60
N LEU A 140 -4.13 -12.53 -2.46
CA LEU A 140 -4.61 -11.84 -1.26
C LEU A 140 -6.02 -11.32 -1.54
N SER A 141 -7.00 -11.68 -0.71
CA SER A 141 -8.38 -11.21 -0.81
C SER A 141 -8.80 -10.51 0.48
N PHE A 142 -9.43 -9.34 0.38
CA PHE A 142 -9.97 -8.59 1.51
C PHE A 142 -11.05 -7.60 1.07
N HIS A 143 -11.72 -6.99 2.03
CA HIS A 143 -12.75 -5.98 1.79
C HIS A 143 -12.30 -4.63 2.33
N VAL A 144 -12.66 -3.57 1.62
CA VAL A 144 -12.38 -2.18 2.00
C VAL A 144 -13.67 -1.40 2.03
N ASP A 145 -13.93 -0.72 3.14
CA ASP A 145 -14.96 0.32 3.23
C ASP A 145 -14.30 1.68 2.93
N PHE A 146 -14.94 2.47 2.08
CA PHE A 146 -14.57 3.86 1.85
C PHE A 146 -15.64 4.79 2.42
N GLN A 147 -15.21 5.61 3.38
CA GLN A 147 -16.01 6.71 3.92
C GLN A 147 -15.28 8.02 3.62
N LYS A 148 -15.95 8.91 2.89
CA LYS A 148 -15.38 10.22 2.57
C LYS A 148 -15.17 11.00 3.89
N PRO A 149 -13.95 11.47 4.18
CA PRO A 149 -13.70 12.27 5.37
C PRO A 149 -14.66 13.46 5.46
N GLY A 150 -15.27 13.67 6.63
CA GLY A 150 -16.19 14.78 6.88
C GLY A 150 -17.63 14.60 6.38
N GLN A 151 -17.94 13.51 5.66
CA GLN A 151 -19.34 13.10 5.48
C GLN A 151 -19.76 12.21 6.65
N GLY A 152 -20.94 12.47 7.22
CA GLY A 152 -21.52 11.70 8.33
C GLY A 152 -21.90 10.27 7.94
N ARG A 153 -23.11 9.80 8.32
CA ARG A 153 -23.63 8.46 7.96
C ARG A 153 -23.97 8.33 6.45
N ALA A 154 -23.01 8.58 5.57
CA ALA A 154 -23.14 8.24 4.16
C ALA A 154 -23.28 6.71 3.99
N PRO A 155 -23.89 6.24 2.89
CA PRO A 155 -23.89 4.82 2.55
C PRO A 155 -22.45 4.29 2.49
N ARG A 156 -22.21 3.12 3.09
CA ARG A 156 -20.90 2.47 3.05
C ARG A 156 -20.57 2.07 1.61
N ASN A 157 -19.38 2.43 1.16
CA ASN A 157 -18.89 2.06 -0.17
C ASN A 157 -17.90 0.92 -0.02
N ILE A 158 -18.42 -0.30 -0.01
CA ILE A 158 -17.60 -1.48 0.20
C ILE A 158 -17.11 -2.00 -1.16
N SER A 159 -15.85 -2.37 -1.23
CA SER A 159 -15.25 -3.04 -2.37
C SER A 159 -14.53 -4.30 -1.92
N ARG A 160 -14.61 -5.36 -2.73
CA ARG A 160 -13.70 -6.49 -2.64
C ARG A 160 -12.41 -6.12 -3.37
N ILE A 161 -11.29 -6.40 -2.73
CA ILE A 161 -9.95 -6.25 -3.27
C ILE A 161 -9.36 -7.64 -3.46
N GLU A 162 -8.84 -7.90 -4.64
CA GLU A 162 -8.09 -9.11 -4.94
C GLU A 162 -6.73 -8.72 -5.50
N VAL A 163 -5.67 -9.24 -4.90
CA VAL A 163 -4.31 -9.10 -5.43
C VAL A 163 -3.86 -10.45 -5.94
N ALA A 164 -3.74 -10.59 -7.25
CA ALA A 164 -3.18 -11.77 -7.88
C ALA A 164 -1.66 -11.73 -7.82
N LEU A 165 -1.05 -12.78 -7.25
CA LEU A 165 0.39 -12.98 -7.13
C LEU A 165 0.84 -14.07 -8.10
N THR A 166 1.86 -13.78 -8.90
CA THR A 166 2.37 -14.71 -9.92
C THR A 166 3.73 -15.31 -9.51
N LYS A 167 4.12 -16.39 -10.20
CA LYS A 167 5.40 -17.09 -9.93
C LYS A 167 6.64 -16.26 -10.22
N ASP A 168 6.53 -15.30 -11.14
CA ASP A 168 7.56 -14.33 -11.47
C ASP A 168 7.53 -13.09 -10.55
N GLN A 169 6.93 -13.23 -9.36
CA GLN A 169 6.88 -12.21 -8.31
C GLN A 169 6.20 -10.90 -8.74
N ARG A 170 5.23 -10.98 -9.66
CA ARG A 170 4.36 -9.83 -9.97
C ARG A 170 3.12 -9.89 -9.09
N ALA A 171 2.58 -8.70 -8.82
CA ALA A 171 1.32 -8.54 -8.12
C ALA A 171 0.44 -7.56 -8.90
N THR A 172 -0.84 -7.90 -9.08
CA THR A 172 -1.83 -7.02 -9.72
C THR A 172 -3.04 -6.92 -8.82
N LEU A 173 -3.46 -5.68 -8.52
CA LEU A 173 -4.61 -5.40 -7.68
C LEU A 173 -5.85 -5.12 -8.54
N THR A 174 -6.95 -5.80 -8.23
CA THR A 174 -8.27 -5.55 -8.79
C THR A 174 -9.21 -5.10 -7.67
N ARG A 175 -10.06 -4.11 -7.96
CA ARG A 175 -11.08 -3.59 -7.05
C ARG A 175 -12.46 -3.77 -7.67
N THR A 176 -13.35 -4.46 -6.95
CA THR A 176 -14.73 -4.70 -7.38
C THR A 176 -15.69 -4.13 -6.35
N PRO A 177 -16.49 -3.10 -6.69
CA PRO A 177 -17.56 -2.62 -5.80
C PRO A 177 -18.54 -3.75 -5.47
N ILE A 178 -18.97 -3.84 -4.22
CA ILE A 178 -20.00 -4.80 -3.81
C ILE A 178 -21.14 -4.07 -3.08
N PRO A 179 -22.38 -4.59 -3.14
CA PRO A 179 -23.46 -4.07 -2.32
C PRO A 179 -23.08 -4.11 -0.84
N ALA A 180 -23.48 -3.08 -0.09
CA ALA A 180 -23.35 -3.13 1.36
C ALA A 180 -24.21 -4.31 1.90
N PRO A 181 -23.65 -5.14 2.80
CA PRO A 181 -24.34 -6.31 3.34
C PRO A 181 -25.50 -5.98 4.27
#